data_AF-A0A6P1FD12-F1
#
_entry.id   AF-A0A6P1FD12-F1
#
_cell.length_a   1.000
_cell.length_b   1.000
_cell.length_c   1.000
_cell.angle_alpha   90.00
_cell.angle_beta   90.00
_cell.angle_gamma   90.00
#
_symmetry.space_group_name_H-M   'P 1'
#
loop_
_entity.id
_entity.type
_entity.pdbx_description
1 polymer ?
#
loop_
_entity_poly.entity_id
_entity_poly.type
_entity_poly.pdbx_seq_one_letter_code
_entity_poly.pdbx_strand_id
1 'polypeptide(L)'
;MDQWRDELPVEEWAPVFSGSVDAVPRETLEAAVRILRLLPGIERLTLSSPHGPIGVERRSSATAWQAADRVTMALLASSPEVTGIVAHPYDPRDGLRMATPSDPFLTRDGGVPAAISASEYLGEITPDEAARRRRLHLDGVDAEDPLQTLWDAEEPHPPDPVA
;
A
#
# COMPACT_ATOMS: atom_id res chain seq x y z
N MET A 1 -13.58 -11.76 -25.98
CA MET A 1 -13.08 -12.86 -25.13
C MET A 1 -11.91 -12.29 -24.35
N ASP A 2 -12.16 -11.85 -23.12
CA ASP A 2 -11.19 -11.18 -22.24
C ASP A 2 -10.44 -12.20 -21.37
N GLN A 3 -9.51 -12.95 -21.97
CA GLN A 3 -8.72 -13.97 -21.25
C GLN A 3 -7.77 -13.38 -20.18
N TRP A 4 -7.54 -12.07 -20.17
CA TRP A 4 -6.67 -11.41 -19.19
C TRP A 4 -7.28 -11.28 -17.78
N ARG A 5 -8.61 -11.44 -17.65
CA ARG A 5 -9.30 -11.37 -16.35
C ARG A 5 -9.17 -12.65 -15.54
N ASP A 6 -8.87 -13.78 -16.19
CA ASP A 6 -8.80 -15.09 -15.55
C ASP A 6 -7.41 -15.41 -14.94
N GLU A 7 -6.41 -14.53 -15.14
CA GLU A 7 -5.05 -14.67 -14.58
C GLU A 7 -4.78 -13.71 -13.40
N LEU A 8 -5.82 -13.07 -12.85
CA LEU A 8 -5.63 -12.25 -11.66
C LEU A 8 -5.44 -13.17 -10.44
N PRO A 9 -4.37 -12.96 -9.63
CA PRO A 9 -4.08 -13.80 -8.49
C PRO A 9 -5.28 -13.83 -7.54
N VAL A 10 -5.64 -15.03 -7.08
CA VAL A 10 -6.66 -15.24 -6.04
C VAL A 10 -6.30 -14.35 -4.87
N GLU A 11 -7.15 -13.35 -4.65
CA GLU A 11 -6.76 -12.05 -4.10
C GLU A 11 -6.48 -12.17 -2.59
N GLU A 12 -5.20 -12.36 -2.22
CA GLU A 12 -4.72 -12.10 -0.86
C GLU A 12 -4.71 -10.58 -0.67
N TRP A 13 -5.86 -10.00 -0.33
CA TRP A 13 -5.95 -8.61 0.11
C TRP A 13 -6.19 -8.54 1.61
N ALA A 14 -5.60 -7.53 2.25
CA ALA A 14 -5.80 -7.23 3.66
C ALA A 14 -6.79 -6.07 3.81
N PRO A 15 -7.83 -6.20 4.65
CA PRO A 15 -8.73 -5.09 4.91
C PRO A 15 -8.02 -3.98 5.68
N VAL A 16 -8.23 -2.74 5.25
CA VAL A 16 -7.90 -1.56 6.07
C VAL A 16 -9.18 -0.96 6.62
N PHE A 17 -9.12 -0.60 7.90
CA PHE A 17 -10.22 0.02 8.62
C PHE A 17 -9.86 1.46 8.95
N SER A 18 -10.82 2.37 8.86
CA SER A 18 -10.66 3.78 9.21
C SER A 18 -11.89 4.31 9.95
N GLY A 19 -11.73 5.38 10.73
CA GLY A 19 -12.81 5.97 11.52
C GLY A 19 -12.97 5.31 12.90
N SER A 20 -14.21 5.19 13.38
CA SER A 20 -14.54 4.75 14.74
C SER A 20 -14.47 3.22 14.92
N VAL A 21 -13.36 2.60 14.50
CA VAL A 21 -13.18 1.13 14.44
C VAL A 21 -13.28 0.48 15.81
N ASP A 22 -12.68 1.09 16.84
CA ASP A 22 -12.69 0.58 18.22
C ASP A 22 -14.07 0.62 18.87
N ALA A 23 -15.02 1.36 18.28
CA ALA A 23 -16.37 1.54 18.80
C ALA A 23 -17.36 0.47 18.32
N VAL A 24 -16.93 -0.49 17.49
CA VAL A 24 -17.79 -1.57 16.99
C VAL A 24 -17.25 -2.97 17.33
N PRO A 25 -18.13 -3.97 17.51
CA PRO A 25 -17.71 -5.34 17.73
C PRO A 25 -16.88 -5.89 16.57
N ARG A 26 -15.93 -6.76 16.89
CA ARG A 26 -15.06 -7.42 15.91
C ARG A 26 -15.87 -8.20 14.85
N GLU A 27 -16.98 -8.80 15.25
CA GLU A 27 -17.87 -9.56 14.37
C GLU A 27 -18.46 -8.67 13.26
N THR A 28 -18.70 -7.39 13.55
CA THR A 28 -19.17 -6.40 12.57
C THR A 28 -18.11 -6.13 11.50
N LEU A 29 -16.85 -5.98 11.93
CA LEU A 29 -15.72 -5.79 11.02
C LEU A 29 -15.50 -7.03 10.16
N GLU A 30 -15.55 -8.23 10.75
CA GLU A 30 -15.44 -9.50 10.02
C GLU A 30 -16.58 -9.70 8.99
N ALA A 31 -17.80 -9.28 9.34
CA ALA A 31 -18.93 -9.29 8.41
C ALA A 31 -18.69 -8.33 7.22
N ALA A 32 -18.18 -7.13 7.47
CA ALA A 32 -17.83 -6.19 6.40
C ALA A 32 -16.75 -6.75 5.45
N VAL A 33 -15.73 -7.42 5.99
CA VAL A 33 -14.72 -8.11 5.19
C VAL A 33 -15.34 -9.23 4.35
N ARG A 34 -16.29 -10.01 4.90
CA ARG A 34 -17.02 -11.02 4.12
C ARG A 34 -17.88 -10.40 3.01
N ILE A 35 -18.56 -9.27 3.28
CA ILE A 35 -19.33 -8.55 2.26
C ILE A 35 -18.41 -8.11 1.12
N LEU A 36 -17.26 -7.51 1.45
CA LEU A 36 -16.26 -7.17 0.46
C LEU A 36 -15.92 -8.41 -0.35
N ARG A 37 -15.44 -9.52 0.26
CA ARG A 37 -15.08 -10.76 -0.46
C ARG A 37 -16.16 -11.27 -1.43
N LEU A 38 -17.43 -11.15 -1.08
CA LEU A 38 -18.56 -11.56 -1.92
C LEU A 38 -18.82 -10.61 -3.11
N LEU A 39 -18.31 -9.38 -3.05
CA LEU A 39 -18.47 -8.33 -4.04
C LEU A 39 -17.10 -7.92 -4.63
N PRO A 40 -16.52 -8.72 -5.56
CA PRO A 40 -15.17 -8.47 -6.13
C PRO A 40 -15.04 -7.16 -6.90
N GLY A 41 -16.15 -6.58 -7.39
CA GLY A 41 -16.13 -5.26 -8.02
C GLY A 41 -16.24 -4.07 -7.05
N ILE A 42 -16.30 -4.34 -5.74
CA ILE A 42 -16.44 -3.32 -4.69
C ILE A 42 -15.15 -3.28 -3.88
N GLU A 43 -14.49 -2.12 -3.91
CA GLU A 43 -13.21 -1.89 -3.24
C GLU A 43 -13.36 -1.29 -1.84
N ARG A 44 -14.50 -0.65 -1.54
CA ARG A 44 -14.76 -0.01 -0.24
C ARG A 44 -16.20 -0.21 0.23
N LEU A 45 -16.37 -0.38 1.54
CA LEU A 45 -17.62 -0.25 2.27
C LEU A 45 -17.51 0.87 3.31
N THR A 46 -18.63 1.56 3.55
CA THR A 46 -18.78 2.45 4.69
C THR A 46 -19.87 1.87 5.60
N LEU A 47 -19.53 1.62 6.86
CA LEU A 47 -20.49 1.25 7.89
C LEU A 47 -20.88 2.51 8.66
N SER A 48 -22.17 2.76 8.79
CA SER A 48 -22.67 3.83 9.65
C SER A 48 -22.85 3.31 11.07
N SER A 49 -22.24 3.97 12.06
CA SER A 49 -22.43 3.67 13.48
C SER A 49 -22.84 4.93 14.26
N PRO A 50 -23.43 4.80 15.46
CA PRO A 50 -23.70 5.94 16.35
C PRO A 50 -22.45 6.74 16.74
N HIS A 51 -21.26 6.12 16.65
CA HIS A 51 -19.98 6.72 16.97
C HIS A 51 -19.29 7.34 15.74
N GLY A 52 -19.95 7.33 14.58
CA GLY A 52 -19.42 7.84 13.31
C GLY A 52 -19.29 6.76 12.24
N PRO A 53 -18.94 7.16 11.01
CA PRO A 53 -18.71 6.23 9.91
C PRO A 53 -17.42 5.45 10.11
N ILE A 54 -17.41 4.21 9.61
CA ILE A 54 -16.24 3.33 9.57
C ILE A 54 -16.00 2.94 8.11
N GLY A 55 -14.83 3.27 7.59
CA GLY A 55 -14.39 2.82 6.27
C GLY A 55 -13.79 1.41 6.36
N VAL A 56 -14.13 0.55 5.40
CA VAL A 56 -13.53 -0.78 5.23
C VAL A 56 -13.10 -0.93 3.78
N GLU A 57 -11.81 -1.14 3.54
CA GLU A 57 -11.22 -1.08 2.19
C GLU A 57 -10.44 -2.34 1.84
N ARG A 58 -10.52 -2.73 0.57
CA ARG A 58 -9.58 -3.66 -0.05
C ARG A 58 -8.30 -2.90 -0.35
N ARG A 59 -7.30 -2.93 0.54
CA ARG A 59 -5.97 -2.49 0.12
C ARG A 59 -5.32 -3.57 -0.74
N SER A 60 -4.72 -3.13 -1.84
CA SER A 60 -3.76 -3.94 -2.59
C SER A 60 -2.68 -4.44 -1.61
N SER A 61 -2.52 -5.75 -1.52
CA SER A 61 -1.48 -6.34 -0.68
C SER A 61 -0.08 -6.02 -1.19
N ALA A 62 0.92 -6.21 -0.34
CA ALA A 62 2.32 -6.11 -0.74
C ALA A 62 2.64 -7.04 -1.92
N THR A 63 2.06 -8.24 -1.95
CA THR A 63 2.17 -9.21 -3.06
C THR A 63 1.53 -8.68 -4.34
N ALA A 64 0.39 -7.98 -4.26
CA ALA A 64 -0.23 -7.34 -5.43
C ALA A 64 0.63 -6.21 -5.99
N TRP A 65 1.21 -5.37 -5.14
CA TRP A 65 2.14 -4.32 -5.57
C TRP A 65 3.41 -4.89 -6.22
N GLN A 66 4.00 -5.94 -5.65
CA GLN A 66 5.15 -6.64 -6.26
C GLN A 66 4.80 -7.30 -7.61
N ALA A 67 3.57 -7.80 -7.77
CA ALA A 67 3.09 -8.30 -9.05
C ALA A 67 2.93 -7.16 -10.07
N ALA A 68 2.38 -6.02 -9.64
CA ALA A 68 2.27 -4.83 -10.47
C ALA A 68 3.64 -4.33 -10.93
N ASP A 69 4.66 -4.32 -10.07
CA ASP A 69 6.04 -3.97 -10.45
C ASP A 69 6.57 -4.86 -11.58
N ARG A 70 6.34 -6.18 -11.52
CA ARG A 70 6.77 -7.10 -12.58
C ARG A 70 6.13 -6.78 -13.91
N VAL A 71 4.83 -6.47 -13.90
CA VAL A 71 4.09 -6.08 -15.11
C VAL A 71 4.56 -4.71 -15.62
N THR A 72 4.75 -3.74 -14.72
CA THR A 72 5.29 -2.41 -15.03
C THR A 72 6.67 -2.49 -15.68
N MET A 73 7.59 -3.28 -15.11
CA MET A 73 8.92 -3.53 -15.69
C MET A 73 8.81 -4.11 -17.10
N ALA A 74 7.99 -5.14 -17.29
CA ALA A 74 7.80 -5.77 -18.61
C ALA A 74 7.20 -4.80 -19.63
N LEU A 75 6.23 -3.98 -19.22
CA LEU A 75 5.59 -2.99 -20.09
C LEU A 75 6.58 -1.89 -20.53
N LEU A 76 7.32 -1.32 -19.58
CA LEU A 76 8.32 -0.27 -19.86
C LEU A 76 9.48 -0.81 -20.72
N ALA A 77 9.85 -2.09 -20.56
CA ALA A 77 10.89 -2.72 -21.38
C ALA A 77 10.43 -3.06 -22.81
N SER A 78 9.15 -3.41 -22.98
CA SER A 78 8.60 -3.84 -24.28
C SER A 78 8.01 -2.72 -25.12
N SER A 79 7.63 -1.59 -24.50
CA SER A 79 6.96 -0.48 -25.18
C SER A 79 7.70 0.85 -24.98
N PRO A 80 8.61 1.24 -25.89
CA PRO A 80 9.36 2.50 -25.78
C PRO A 80 8.48 3.76 -25.87
N GLU A 81 7.22 3.63 -26.30
CA GLU A 81 6.24 4.72 -26.32
C GLU A 81 5.70 5.05 -24.91
N VAL A 82 5.81 4.11 -23.96
CA VAL A 82 5.36 4.32 -22.58
C VAL A 82 6.53 4.85 -21.76
N THR A 83 6.49 6.13 -21.40
CA THR A 83 7.57 6.80 -20.66
C THR A 83 7.33 6.90 -19.16
N GLY A 84 6.13 6.54 -18.69
CA GLY A 84 5.82 6.49 -17.28
C GLY A 84 4.43 5.91 -16.99
N ILE A 85 4.26 5.40 -15.78
CA ILE A 85 3.02 4.84 -15.25
C ILE A 85 2.76 5.49 -13.90
N VAL A 86 1.55 6.03 -13.71
CA VAL A 86 1.13 6.61 -12.43
C VAL A 86 0.00 5.76 -11.84
N ALA A 87 0.22 5.24 -10.64
CA ALA A 87 -0.81 4.58 -9.84
C ALA A 87 -1.35 5.57 -8.80
N HIS A 88 -2.67 5.77 -8.86
CA HIS A 88 -3.40 6.59 -7.91
C HIS A 88 -3.91 5.68 -6.79
N PRO A 89 -3.37 5.78 -5.56
CA PRO A 89 -3.95 5.04 -4.45
C PRO A 89 -5.34 5.58 -4.15
N TYR A 90 -6.17 4.73 -3.56
CA TYR A 90 -7.49 5.11 -3.10
C TYR A 90 -7.37 6.16 -1.95
N ASP A 91 -6.50 5.91 -0.98
CA ASP A 91 -6.24 6.88 0.09
C ASP A 91 -5.25 7.94 -0.42
N PRO A 92 -5.65 9.22 -0.51
CA PRO A 92 -4.75 10.28 -0.95
C PRO A 92 -3.51 10.44 -0.04
N ARG A 93 -3.56 9.95 1.20
CA ARG A 93 -2.42 9.92 2.13
C ARG A 93 -1.32 8.95 1.70
N ASP A 94 -1.65 7.92 0.91
CA ASP A 94 -0.67 6.93 0.45
C ASP A 94 0.28 7.46 -0.64
N GLY A 95 -0.03 8.64 -1.18
CA GLY A 95 0.75 9.35 -2.19
C GLY A 95 0.71 8.68 -3.57
N LEU A 96 0.78 9.48 -4.64
CA LEU A 96 0.88 8.97 -6.00
C LEU A 96 2.15 8.13 -6.16
N ARG A 97 2.05 6.99 -6.85
CA ARG A 97 3.19 6.15 -7.20
C ARG A 97 3.49 6.29 -8.67
N MET A 98 4.75 6.54 -9.02
CA MET A 98 5.16 6.74 -10.40
C MET A 98 6.30 5.80 -10.75
N ALA A 99 6.14 5.03 -11.81
CA ALA A 99 7.19 4.23 -12.41
C ALA A 99 7.61 4.83 -13.76
N THR A 100 8.90 4.74 -14.06
CA THR A 100 9.55 5.23 -15.29
C THR A 100 10.56 4.21 -15.80
N PRO A 101 11.05 4.30 -17.05
CA PRO A 101 12.10 3.39 -17.52
C PRO A 101 13.38 3.40 -16.64
N SER A 102 13.68 4.51 -15.99
CA SER A 102 14.81 4.62 -15.04
C SER A 102 14.50 4.09 -13.64
N ASP A 103 13.22 4.01 -13.27
CA ASP A 103 12.76 3.52 -11.97
C ASP A 103 11.40 2.80 -12.14
N PRO A 104 11.41 1.51 -12.53
CA PRO A 104 10.21 0.82 -12.99
C PRO A 104 9.41 0.17 -11.84
N PHE A 105 9.33 0.82 -10.69
CA PHE A 105 8.67 0.28 -9.49
C PHE A 105 7.58 1.22 -8.98
N LEU A 106 6.43 0.64 -8.61
CA LEU A 106 5.29 1.33 -8.01
C LEU A 106 5.22 1.14 -6.49
N THR A 107 5.89 0.10 -5.94
CA THR A 107 6.03 -0.09 -4.49
C THR A 107 6.72 1.10 -3.82
N ARG A 108 6.39 1.37 -2.54
CA ARG A 108 6.94 2.54 -1.79
C ARG A 108 8.45 2.49 -1.66
N ASP A 109 8.93 1.27 -1.58
CA ASP A 109 10.31 0.92 -1.33
C ASP A 109 11.14 0.87 -2.61
N GLY A 110 10.51 1.17 -3.77
CA GLY A 110 11.09 0.99 -5.08
C GLY A 110 11.59 -0.43 -5.31
N GLY A 111 12.58 -0.57 -6.19
CA GLY A 111 13.21 -1.85 -6.49
C GLY A 111 14.08 -2.41 -5.37
N VAL A 112 14.14 -1.82 -4.17
CA VAL A 112 15.10 -2.20 -3.11
C VAL A 112 14.95 -3.67 -2.69
N PRO A 113 13.74 -4.21 -2.41
CA PRO A 113 13.59 -5.62 -2.08
C PRO A 113 14.02 -6.55 -3.22
N ALA A 114 13.74 -6.14 -4.46
CA ALA A 114 14.14 -6.86 -5.67
C ALA A 114 15.66 -6.81 -5.88
N ALA A 115 16.30 -5.67 -5.64
CA ALA A 115 17.74 -5.46 -5.77
C ALA A 115 18.51 -6.26 -4.72
N ILE A 116 18.04 -6.32 -3.47
CA ILE A 116 18.64 -7.16 -2.43
C ILE A 116 18.57 -8.63 -2.84
N SER A 117 17.41 -9.08 -3.32
CA SER A 117 17.21 -10.48 -3.73
C SER A 117 18.03 -10.85 -4.98
N ALA A 118 18.16 -9.93 -5.95
CA ALA A 118 19.01 -10.11 -7.12
C ALA A 118 20.50 -10.17 -6.73
N SER A 119 20.95 -9.29 -5.83
CA SER A 119 22.33 -9.28 -5.34
C SER A 119 22.67 -10.58 -4.59
N GLU A 120 21.73 -11.12 -3.82
CA GLU A 120 21.89 -12.42 -3.13
C GLU A 120 21.95 -13.56 -4.15
N TYR A 121 21.06 -13.57 -5.14
CA TYR A 121 21.03 -14.59 -6.19
C TYR A 121 22.30 -14.59 -7.06
N LEU A 122 22.84 -13.41 -7.37
CA LEU A 122 24.10 -13.25 -8.10
C LEU A 122 25.33 -13.54 -7.24
N GLY A 123 25.17 -13.75 -5.93
CA GLY A 123 26.27 -14.00 -4.98
C GLY A 123 27.11 -12.76 -4.67
N GLU A 124 26.63 -11.57 -5.02
CA GLU A 124 27.28 -10.29 -4.73
C GLU A 124 27.21 -9.94 -3.24
N ILE A 125 26.17 -10.44 -2.56
CA ILE A 125 26.01 -10.37 -1.10
C ILE A 125 25.73 -11.76 -0.53
N THR A 126 26.15 -11.99 0.72
CA THR A 126 25.83 -13.24 1.43
C THR A 126 24.37 -13.27 1.89
N PRO A 127 23.79 -14.44 2.19
CA PRO A 127 22.45 -14.54 2.75
C PRO A 127 22.29 -13.75 4.06
N ASP A 128 23.31 -13.75 4.92
CA ASP A 128 23.31 -12.98 6.18
C ASP A 128 23.30 -11.45 5.93
N GLU A 129 24.05 -11.01 4.91
CA GLU A 129 24.06 -9.61 4.46
C GLU A 129 22.70 -9.20 3.87
N ALA A 130 22.09 -10.06 3.06
CA ALA A 130 20.75 -9.85 2.51
C ALA A 130 19.71 -9.77 3.63
N ALA A 131 19.76 -10.66 4.63
CA ALA A 131 18.88 -10.64 5.79
C ALA A 131 19.10 -9.40 6.68
N ARG A 132 20.33 -8.88 6.80
CA ARG A 132 20.59 -7.61 7.47
C ARG A 132 19.98 -6.43 6.70
N ARG A 133 20.20 -6.36 5.38
CA ARG A 133 19.67 -5.28 4.54
C ARG A 133 18.13 -5.28 4.49
N ARG A 134 17.48 -6.45 4.44
CA ARG A 134 16.02 -6.56 4.55
C ARG A 134 15.49 -6.03 5.89
N ARG A 135 16.15 -6.35 7.01
CA ARG A 135 15.78 -5.83 8.34
C ARG A 135 15.94 -4.32 8.43
N LEU A 136 17.09 -3.79 8.03
CA LEU A 136 17.34 -2.33 8.01
C LEU A 136 16.33 -1.58 7.13
N HIS A 137 15.93 -2.18 6.01
CA HIS A 137 14.90 -1.63 5.13
C HIS A 137 13.53 -1.60 5.81
N LEU A 138 13.12 -2.70 6.44
CA LEU A 138 11.85 -2.78 7.19
C LEU A 138 11.83 -1.81 8.38
N ASP A 139 12.92 -1.70 9.12
CA ASP A 139 13.05 -0.79 10.28
C ASP A 139 13.10 0.69 9.86
N GLY A 140 13.54 0.99 8.63
CA GLY A 140 13.61 2.35 8.08
C GLY A 140 12.28 2.86 7.49
N VAL A 141 11.34 1.97 7.16
CA VAL A 141 10.01 2.32 6.62
C VAL A 141 9.07 2.88 7.71
N ASP A 142 9.32 2.56 8.99
CA ASP A 142 8.57 3.08 10.15
C ASP A 142 9.19 4.36 10.77
N ALA A 143 10.37 4.79 10.32
CA ALA A 143 11.10 5.87 11.00
C ALA A 143 10.54 7.27 10.71
N GLU A 144 9.96 7.50 9.53
CA GLU A 144 9.30 8.77 9.22
C GLU A 144 8.14 8.49 8.25
N ASP A 145 6.90 8.46 8.76
CA ASP A 145 5.79 8.92 7.96
C ASP A 145 5.83 10.45 8.00
N PRO A 146 6.33 11.14 6.95
CA PRO A 146 6.40 12.59 6.94
C PRO A 146 5.01 13.25 7.06
N LEU A 147 3.92 12.48 6.87
CA LEU A 147 2.56 12.95 7.10
C LEU A 147 2.14 12.89 8.57
N GLN A 148 2.61 11.91 9.34
CA GLN A 148 2.36 11.83 10.79
C GLN A 148 2.93 13.05 11.52
N THR A 149 4.15 13.44 11.14
CA THR A 149 4.86 14.60 11.70
C THR A 149 4.18 15.94 11.37
N LEU A 150 3.43 16.00 10.26
CA LEU A 150 2.75 17.22 9.80
C LEU A 150 1.40 17.43 10.52
N TRP A 151 0.74 16.36 10.97
CA TRP A 151 -0.50 16.44 11.74
C TRP A 151 -0.29 16.57 13.25
N ASP A 152 0.81 16.02 13.80
CA ASP A 152 1.17 16.23 15.22
C ASP A 152 1.67 17.67 15.49
N ALA A 153 1.95 18.45 14.43
CA ALA A 153 2.38 19.84 14.53
C ALA A 153 1.22 20.86 14.60
N GLU A 154 -0.03 20.46 14.38
CA GLU A 154 -1.21 21.32 14.52
C GLU A 154 -1.94 21.06 15.86
N GLU A 155 -1.33 21.52 16.96
CA GLU A 155 -1.92 22.41 17.98
C GLU A 155 -1.05 22.44 19.25
N PRO A 156 -0.73 23.65 19.75
CA PRO A 156 -1.46 24.07 20.94
C PRO A 156 -2.17 25.41 20.73
N HIS A 157 -3.47 25.38 21.01
CA HIS A 157 -4.35 26.52 21.19
C HIS A 157 -3.70 27.58 22.10
N PRO A 158 -3.64 28.87 21.69
CA PRO A 158 -3.31 29.94 22.64
C PRO A 158 -4.43 30.03 23.69
N PRO A 159 -4.12 30.19 24.98
CA PRO A 159 -5.17 30.39 25.98
C PRO A 159 -5.89 31.71 25.72
N ASP A 160 -7.23 31.67 25.83
CA ASP A 160 -8.09 32.85 25.80
C ASP A 160 -7.56 33.94 26.76
N PRO A 161 -7.45 35.20 26.33
CA PRO A 161 -7.15 36.28 27.27
C PRO A 161 -8.36 36.50 28.18
N VAL A 162 -8.15 36.25 29.47
CA VAL A 162 -9.04 36.64 30.56
C VAL A 162 -8.91 38.15 30.79
N ALA A 163 -10.08 38.79 30.94
CA ALA A 163 -10.40 40.16 31.38
C ALA A 163 -10.56 41.24 30.31
#